data_AF-A0A1V5KH16-F1
#
_entry.id   AF-A0A1V5KH16-F1
#
_cell.length_a   1.000
_cell.length_b   1.000
_cell.length_c   1.000
_cell.angle_alpha   90.00
_cell.angle_beta   90.00
_cell.angle_gamma   90.00
#
_symmetry.space_group_name_H-M   'P 1'
#
loop_
_entity.id
_entity.type
_entity.pdbx_description
1 polymer ?
#
loop_
_entity_poly.entity_id
_entity_poly.type
_entity_poly.pdbx_seq_one_letter_code
_entity_poly.pdbx_strand_id
1 'polypeptide(L)' 'MTFDSTYQQLRPADLLFFGADPQRITHVALYLGHGRFIHSDGLVRINSFNPADKNYSGHRVKGLQAVRRILNQ' A
#
# COMPACT_ATOMS: atom_id res chain seq x y z
N MET A 1 14.31 4.16 -4.07
CA MET A 1 13.20 4.51 -4.98
C MET A 1 12.33 5.51 -4.26
N THR A 2 12.34 6.76 -4.68
CA THR A 2 11.39 7.77 -4.19
C THR A 2 10.03 7.47 -4.82
N PHE A 3 9.09 6.96 -4.03
CA PHE A 3 7.71 6.86 -4.49
C PHE A 3 7.17 8.28 -4.61
N ASP A 4 6.78 8.66 -5.82
CA ASP A 4 6.03 9.90 -6.01
C ASP A 4 4.79 9.84 -5.11
N SER A 5 4.61 10.87 -4.29
CA SER A 5 3.53 10.96 -3.30
C SER A 5 2.13 10.90 -3.93
N THR A 6 2.07 10.96 -5.26
CA THR A 6 0.86 10.86 -6.07
C THR A 6 0.40 9.43 -6.34
N TYR A 7 1.23 8.40 -6.10
CA TYR A 7 0.92 6.98 -6.37
C TYR A 7 0.46 6.67 -7.81
N GLN A 8 0.73 7.57 -8.77
CA GLN A 8 0.20 7.50 -10.14
C GLN A 8 0.64 6.26 -10.92
N GLN A 9 1.77 5.66 -10.54
CA GLN A 9 2.31 4.45 -11.20
C GLN A 9 1.66 3.15 -10.72
N LEU A 10 0.92 3.21 -9.59
CA LEU A 10 0.23 2.04 -9.04
C LEU A 10 -0.97 1.67 -9.91
N ARG A 11 -1.15 0.37 -10.14
CA ARG A 11 -2.29 -0.20 -10.85
C ARG A 11 -3.00 -1.23 -9.98
N PRO A 12 -4.32 -1.38 -10.12
CA PRO A 12 -5.04 -2.47 -9.45
C PRO A 12 -4.30 -3.80 -9.61
N ALA A 13 -4.28 -4.57 -8.52
CA ALA A 13 -3.52 -5.81 -8.34
C ALA A 13 -2.01 -5.67 -8.03
N ASP A 14 -1.45 -4.45 -7.93
CA ASP A 14 -0.12 -4.28 -7.37
C ASP A 14 -0.08 -4.68 -5.88
N LEU A 15 0.96 -5.42 -5.48
CA LEU A 15 1.25 -5.73 -4.08
C LEU A 15 2.05 -4.60 -3.45
N LEU A 16 1.55 -4.11 -2.31
CA LEU A 16 2.14 -3.05 -1.51
C LEU A 16 2.79 -3.68 -0.28
N PHE A 17 4.08 -3.46 -0.09
CA PHE A 17 4.84 -4.03 1.02
C PHE A 17 5.24 -2.94 2.01
N PHE A 18 5.03 -3.20 3.29
CA PHE A 18 5.24 -2.23 4.36
C PHE A 18 6.15 -2.75 5.47
N GLY A 19 6.78 -1.83 6.17
CA GLY A 19 7.52 -2.07 7.41
C GLY A 19 8.06 -0.76 8.00
N ALA A 20 8.36 -0.76 9.30
CA ALA A 20 9.01 0.39 9.96
C ALA A 20 10.53 0.42 9.71
N ASP A 21 11.15 -0.76 9.63
CA ASP A 21 12.57 -0.93 9.32
C ASP A 21 12.73 -1.14 7.80
N PRO A 22 13.47 -0.27 7.07
CA PRO A 22 13.70 -0.38 5.63
C PRO A 22 14.29 -1.72 5.16
N GLN A 23 14.89 -2.51 6.05
CA GLN A 23 15.45 -3.83 5.73
C GLN A 23 14.46 -4.98 5.94
N ARG A 24 13.27 -4.71 6.53
CA ARG A 24 12.31 -5.75 6.90
C ARG A 24 10.88 -5.37 6.53
N ILE A 25 10.34 -6.15 5.61
CA ILE A 25 8.90 -6.15 5.32
C ILE A 25 8.16 -6.94 6.41
N THR A 26 7.10 -6.35 6.94
CA THR A 26 6.26 -6.95 7.99
C THR A 26 4.79 -7.08 7.60
N HIS A 27 4.38 -6.42 6.50
CA HIS A 27 2.98 -6.39 6.08
C HIS A 27 2.86 -6.30 4.56
N VAL A 28 1.75 -6.83 4.02
CA VAL A 28 1.39 -6.71 2.59
C VAL A 28 -0.07 -6.31 2.40
N ALA A 29 -0.36 -5.59 1.33
CA ALA A 29 -1.72 -5.25 0.88
C ALA A 29 -1.84 -5.42 -0.64
N LEU A 30 -3.07 -5.57 -1.12
CA LEU A 30 -3.39 -5.53 -2.55
C LEU A 30 -3.97 -4.16 -2.90
N TYR A 31 -3.38 -3.49 -3.88
CA TYR A 31 -3.86 -2.20 -4.35
C TYR A 31 -5.11 -2.36 -5.21
N LEU A 32 -6.11 -1.51 -4.96
CA LEU A 32 -7.42 -1.52 -5.64
C LEU A 32 -7.56 -0.36 -6.65
N GLY A 33 -6.61 0.57 -6.69
CA GLY A 33 -6.74 1.81 -7.46
C GLY A 33 -7.24 2.98 -6.61
N HIS A 34 -7.02 4.20 -7.14
CA HIS A 34 -7.44 5.46 -6.51
C HIS A 34 -6.94 5.62 -5.06
N GLY A 35 -5.71 5.23 -4.78
CA GLY A 35 -5.11 5.32 -3.43
C GLY A 35 -5.62 4.29 -2.43
N ARG A 36 -6.55 3.40 -2.82
CA ARG A 36 -7.17 2.41 -1.92
C ARG A 36 -6.50 1.04 -2.01
N PHE A 37 -6.47 0.33 -0.90
CA PHE A 37 -5.90 -1.01 -0.80
C PHE A 37 -6.66 -1.87 0.20
N ILE A 38 -6.70 -3.19 -0.04
CA ILE A 38 -7.28 -4.18 0.86
C ILE A 38 -6.18 -5.00 1.53
N HIS A 39 -6.34 -5.28 2.81
CA HIS A 39 -5.39 -6.06 3.61
C HIS A 39 -6.05 -6.64 4.86
N SER A 40 -5.40 -7.65 5.46
CA SER A 40 -5.77 -8.18 6.77
C SER A 40 -4.86 -7.60 7.85
N ASP A 41 -5.40 -6.78 8.74
CA ASP A 41 -4.67 -6.10 9.81
C ASP A 41 -5.37 -6.37 11.15
N GLY A 42 -5.47 -7.65 11.50
CA GLY A 42 -6.40 -8.20 12.50
C GLY A 42 -7.76 -8.56 11.90
N LEU A 43 -8.31 -7.71 11.03
CA LEU A 43 -9.50 -7.97 10.20
C LEU A 43 -9.24 -7.51 8.76
N VAL A 44 -10.00 -8.07 7.81
CA VAL A 44 -9.98 -7.61 6.43
C VAL A 44 -10.66 -6.25 6.34
N ARG A 45 -9.93 -5.26 5.83
CA ARG A 45 -10.46 -3.90 5.64
C ARG A 45 -9.84 -3.23 4.42
N ILE A 46 -10.49 -2.16 3.97
CA ILE A 46 -9.98 -1.26 2.93
C ILE A 46 -9.48 0.02 3.61
N ASN A 47 -8.23 0.37 3.35
CA ASN A 47 -7.66 1.66 3.75
C ASN A 47 -7.26 2.48 2.52
N SER A 48 -6.97 3.75 2.74
CA SER A 48 -6.56 4.70 1.71
C SER A 48 -5.25 5.41 2.06
N PHE A 49 -4.47 5.74 1.04
CA PHE A 49 -3.34 6.66 1.13
C PHE A 49 -3.75 8.14 0.99
N ASN A 50 -4.99 8.44 0.61
CA ASN A 50 -5.47 9.81 0.47
C ASN A 50 -5.92 10.37 1.84
N PRO A 51 -5.31 11.47 2.35
CA PRO A 51 -5.69 12.07 3.62
C PRO A 51 -7.14 12.58 3.71
N ALA A 52 -7.79 12.83 2.57
CA ALA A 52 -9.19 13.28 2.52
C ALA A 52 -10.19 12.12 2.74
N ASP A 53 -9.77 10.86 2.63
CA ASP A 53 -10.66 9.72 2.76
C ASP A 53 -10.87 9.34 4.23
N LYS A 54 -12.10 8.95 4.60
CA LYS A 54 -12.44 8.53 5.98
C LYS A 54 -11.60 7.36 6.50
N ASN A 55 -11.12 6.50 5.60
CA ASN A 55 -10.30 5.33 5.89
C ASN A 55 -8.82 5.57 5.57
N TYR A 56 -8.36 6.81 5.58
CA TYR A 56 -6.96 7.18 5.46
C TYR A 56 -6.09 6.47 6.51
N SER A 57 -4.90 6.01 6.10
CA SER A 57 -3.92 5.41 7.00
C SER A 57 -2.55 6.06 6.86
N GLY A 58 -2.28 7.07 7.69
CA GLY A 58 -0.97 7.72 7.74
C GLY A 58 0.17 6.77 8.17
N HIS A 59 -0.12 5.75 8.96
CA HIS A 59 0.84 4.70 9.30
C HIS A 59 1.28 3.91 8.05
N ARG A 60 0.34 3.53 7.18
CA ARG A 60 0.65 2.77 5.96
C ARG A 60 1.33 3.64 4.90
N VAL A 61 1.00 4.93 4.82
CA VAL A 61 1.74 5.89 3.98
C VAL A 61 3.22 5.92 4.38
N LYS A 62 3.51 6.10 5.68
CA LYS A 62 4.90 6.18 6.18
C LYS A 62 5.67 4.87 6.05
N GLY A 63 4.96 3.74 6.16
CA GLY A 63 5.56 2.42 6.15
C GLY A 63 5.71 1.79 4.77
N LEU A 64 5.29 2.43 3.66
CA LEU A 64 5.38 1.83 2.33
C LEU A 64 6.85 1.74 1.89
N GLN A 65 7.34 0.52 1.65
CA GLN A 65 8.74 0.27 1.28
C GLN A 65 8.92 -0.20 -0.15
N ALA A 66 7.99 -1.02 -0.66
CA ALA A 66 8.10 -1.59 -1.98
C ALA A 66 6.73 -1.82 -2.62
N VAL A 67 6.72 -1.83 -3.95
CA VAL A 67 5.58 -2.18 -4.77
C VAL A 67 6.03 -3.27 -5.74
N ARG A 68 5.26 -4.34 -5.89
CA ARG A 68 5.53 -5.36 -6.91
C ARG A 68 4.27 -5.69 -7.70
N ARG A 69 4.43 -5.77 -9.01
CA ARG A 69 3.42 -6.28 -9.92
C ARG A 69 3.79 -7.70 -10.33
N ILE A 70 2.87 -8.63 -10.14
CA ILE A 70 3.05 -10.04 -10.50
C ILE A 70 1.95 -10.38 -11.50
N LEU A 71 2.31 -10.60 -12.78
CA LEU A 71 1.35 -10.89 -13.84
C LEU A 71 1.43 -12.35 -14.31
N ASN A 72 2.65 -12.92 -14.37
CA ASN A 72 2.90 -14.30 -14.79
C ASN A 72 3.97 -14.89 -13.84
N GLN A 73 3.66 -15.99 -13.16
CA GLN A 73 4.62 -16.79 -12.38
C GLN A 73 4.71 -18.20 -12.95
#